data_AF-A0AAT9H8S2-F1
#
_entry.id   AF-A0AAT9H8S2-F1
#
_cell.length_a   1.000
_cell.length_b   1.000
_cell.length_c   1.000
_cell.angle_alpha   90.00
_cell.angle_beta   90.00
_cell.angle_gamma   90.00
#
_symmetry.space_group_name_H-M   'P 1'
#
loop_
_entity.id
_entity.type
_entity.pdbx_description
1 polymer ?
#
loop_
_entity_poly.entity_id
_entity_poly.type
_entity_poly.pdbx_seq_one_letter_code
_entity_poly.pdbx_strand_id
1 'polypeptide(L)'
;MRIARLVAGVMTVALMDLPYALRDGDEPWLGGLAADHDRVHQAVGMIMAQLNIGADEALARLRADAFAHDRTALEVALDVISRGRRFDAP
;
A
#
# COMPACT_ATOMS: atom_id res chain seq x y z
N MET A 1 18.72 9.05 -17.77
CA MET A 1 19.41 7.97 -17.00
C MET A 1 20.05 8.41 -15.67
N ARG A 2 20.21 9.72 -15.37
CA ARG A 2 20.84 10.18 -14.10
C ARG A 2 19.87 10.17 -12.89
N ILE A 3 18.59 10.45 -13.14
CA ILE A 3 17.54 10.51 -12.10
C ILE A 3 17.20 9.09 -11.58
N ALA A 4 17.16 8.08 -12.46
CA ALA A 4 16.86 6.70 -12.07
C ALA A 4 17.91 6.09 -11.12
N ARG A 5 19.21 6.42 -11.28
CA ARG A 5 20.25 5.95 -10.33
C ARG A 5 20.19 6.69 -9.00
N LEU A 6 19.77 7.95 -8.99
CA LEU A 6 19.56 8.69 -7.74
C LEU A 6 18.36 8.11 -6.98
N VAL A 7 17.25 7.83 -7.67
CA VAL A 7 16.09 7.16 -7.07
C VAL A 7 16.48 5.78 -6.54
N ALA A 8 17.20 4.96 -7.32
CA ALA A 8 17.63 3.64 -6.88
C ALA A 8 18.57 3.68 -5.66
N GLY A 9 19.51 4.64 -5.63
CA GLY A 9 20.42 4.83 -4.50
C GLY A 9 19.68 5.25 -3.23
N VAL A 10 18.77 6.23 -3.35
CA VAL A 10 17.94 6.70 -2.23
C VAL A 10 17.01 5.60 -1.72
N MET A 11 16.35 4.85 -2.62
CA MET A 11 15.49 3.74 -2.24
C MET A 11 16.25 2.59 -1.59
N THR A 12 17.49 2.32 -2.01
CA THR A 12 18.33 1.26 -1.42
C THR A 12 18.79 1.65 -0.02
N VAL A 13 19.18 2.91 0.19
CA VAL A 13 19.50 3.43 1.53
C VAL A 13 18.25 3.40 2.41
N ALA A 14 17.10 3.88 1.92
CA ALA A 14 15.85 3.87 2.67
C ALA A 14 15.37 2.46 3.02
N LEU A 15 15.51 1.47 2.12
CA LEU A 15 15.14 0.08 2.43
C LEU A 15 16.09 -0.57 3.44
N MET A 16 17.39 -0.25 3.38
CA MET A 16 18.38 -0.78 4.33
C MET A 16 18.23 -0.16 5.72
N ASP A 17 17.71 1.06 5.79
CA ASP A 17 17.44 1.78 7.04
C ASP A 17 16.06 1.47 7.61
N LEU A 18 15.14 0.91 6.81
CA LEU A 18 13.80 0.50 7.24
C LEU A 18 13.75 -0.36 8.53
N PRO A 19 14.62 -1.37 8.74
CA PRO A 19 14.63 -2.14 9.98
C PRO A 19 15.18 -1.36 11.19
N TYR A 20 15.92 -0.28 10.98
CA TYR A 20 16.40 0.64 12.01
C TYR A 20 15.39 1.77 12.29
N ALA A 21 14.77 2.35 11.27
CA ALA A 21 13.75 3.39 11.37
C ALA A 21 12.47 2.91 12.09
N LEU A 22 12.10 1.63 11.94
CA LEU A 22 11.04 1.00 12.75
C LEU A 22 11.39 0.93 14.26
N ARG A 23 12.66 1.12 14.62
CA ARG A 23 13.17 1.13 16.01
C ARG A 23 13.52 2.54 16.50
N ASP A 24 13.82 3.48 15.60
CA ASP A 24 14.40 4.80 15.92
C ASP A 24 13.55 6.01 15.48
N GLY A 25 12.40 5.82 14.83
CA GLY A 25 11.28 6.79 14.81
C GLY A 25 11.50 8.19 14.20
N ASP A 26 12.69 8.53 13.70
CA ASP A 26 13.08 9.93 13.51
C ASP A 26 12.96 10.49 12.07
N GLU A 27 12.44 9.73 11.10
CA GLU A 27 12.17 10.24 9.74
C GLU A 27 10.65 10.23 9.43
N PRO A 28 9.93 11.33 9.71
CA PRO A 28 8.46 11.38 9.64
C PRO A 28 7.87 11.04 8.26
N TRP A 29 8.59 11.36 7.18
CA TRP A 29 8.13 11.10 5.81
C TRP A 29 8.28 9.63 5.41
N LEU A 30 9.31 8.92 5.90
CA LEU A 30 9.46 7.48 5.73
C LEU A 30 8.40 6.71 6.54
N GLY A 31 8.16 7.16 7.78
CA GLY A 31 7.07 6.61 8.61
C GLY A 31 5.70 6.77 7.95
N GLY A 32 5.44 7.91 7.30
CA GLY A 32 4.22 8.15 6.53
C GLY A 32 4.07 7.19 5.34
N LEU A 33 5.10 7.05 4.52
CA LEU A 33 5.08 6.11 3.38
C LEU A 33 4.94 4.65 3.81
N ALA A 34 5.62 4.24 4.89
CA ALA A 34 5.51 2.90 5.44
C ALA A 34 4.09 2.65 5.97
N ALA A 35 3.53 3.59 6.73
CA ALA A 35 2.16 3.52 7.22
C ALA A 35 1.16 3.46 6.06
N ASP A 36 1.32 4.26 5.01
CA ASP A 36 0.48 4.22 3.81
C ASP A 36 0.56 2.85 3.12
N HIS A 37 1.76 2.28 3.02
CA HIS A 37 1.95 0.97 2.43
C HIS A 37 1.31 -0.15 3.28
N ASP A 38 1.40 -0.05 4.61
CA ASP A 38 0.76 -0.96 5.54
C ASP A 38 -0.76 -0.93 5.41
N ARG A 39 -1.36 0.25 5.19
CA ARG A 39 -2.82 0.37 4.94
C ARG A 39 -3.23 -0.34 3.66
N VAL A 40 -2.46 -0.20 2.58
CA VAL A 40 -2.75 -0.91 1.32
C VAL A 40 -2.67 -2.42 1.52
N HIS A 41 -1.64 -2.94 2.19
CA HIS A 41 -1.53 -4.37 2.48
C HIS A 41 -2.61 -4.88 3.42
N GLN A 42 -2.99 -4.10 4.44
CA GLN A 42 -4.07 -4.43 5.34
C GLN A 42 -5.40 -4.56 4.58
N ALA A 43 -5.71 -3.60 3.70
CA ALA A 43 -6.89 -3.66 2.87
C ALA A 43 -6.87 -4.88 1.93
N VAL A 44 -5.73 -5.17 1.30
CA VAL A 44 -5.56 -6.38 0.47
C VAL A 44 -5.87 -7.65 1.28
N GLY A 45 -5.35 -7.76 2.51
CA GLY A 45 -5.67 -8.87 3.41
C GLY A 45 -7.16 -8.98 3.76
N MET A 46 -7.84 -7.85 3.98
CA MET A 46 -9.28 -7.83 4.21
C MET A 46 -10.06 -8.30 2.97
N ILE A 47 -9.64 -7.92 1.77
CA ILE A 47 -10.26 -8.34 0.51
C ILE A 47 -10.06 -9.84 0.26
N MET A 48 -8.86 -10.35 0.51
CA MET A 48 -8.57 -11.79 0.44
C MET A 48 -9.53 -12.58 1.33
N ALA A 49 -9.72 -12.14 2.57
CA ALA A 49 -10.61 -12.80 3.52
C ALA A 49 -12.09 -12.70 3.11
N GLN A 50 -12.53 -11.57 2.56
CA GLN A 50 -13.92 -11.37 2.15
C GLN A 50 -14.30 -12.16 0.89
N LEU A 51 -13.40 -12.25 -0.08
CA LEU A 51 -13.66 -12.83 -1.40
C LEU A 51 -13.10 -14.25 -1.57
N ASN A 52 -12.29 -14.72 -0.62
CA ASN A 52 -11.57 -16.00 -0.69
C ASN A 52 -10.69 -16.12 -1.96
N ILE A 53 -9.88 -15.08 -2.22
CA ILE A 53 -8.97 -14.98 -3.38
C ILE A 53 -7.52 -14.75 -2.95
N GLY A 54 -6.60 -14.90 -3.90
CA GLY A 54 -5.16 -14.62 -3.69
C GLY A 54 -4.82 -13.13 -3.63
N ALA A 55 -3.63 -12.82 -3.10
CA ALA A 55 -3.15 -11.45 -2.89
C ALA A 55 -3.02 -10.65 -4.19
N ASP A 56 -2.50 -11.26 -5.26
CA ASP A 56 -2.34 -10.59 -6.56
C ASP A 56 -3.68 -10.13 -7.14
N GLU A 57 -4.70 -10.99 -7.03
CA GLU A 57 -6.05 -10.72 -7.52
C GLU A 57 -6.77 -9.68 -6.66
N ALA A 58 -6.61 -9.75 -5.34
CA ALA A 58 -7.14 -8.76 -4.41
C ALA A 58 -6.52 -7.38 -4.65
N LEU A 59 -5.20 -7.30 -4.85
CA LEU A 59 -4.49 -6.07 -5.14
C LEU A 59 -4.86 -5.51 -6.53
N ALA A 60 -5.07 -6.38 -7.52
CA ALA A 60 -5.56 -5.97 -8.83
C ALA A 60 -6.96 -5.34 -8.74
N ARG A 61 -7.88 -5.93 -7.96
CA ARG A 61 -9.24 -5.36 -7.74
C ARG A 61 -9.20 -4.03 -7.00
N LEU A 62 -8.37 -3.90 -5.97
CA LEU A 62 -8.21 -2.63 -5.25
C LEU A 62 -7.72 -1.52 -6.20
N ARG A 63 -6.74 -1.82 -7.05
CA ARG A 63 -6.22 -0.87 -8.05
C ARG A 63 -7.24 -0.55 -9.14
N ALA A 64 -8.01 -1.54 -9.57
CA ALA A 64 -9.06 -1.35 -10.56
C ALA A 64 -10.17 -0.42 -10.02
N ASP A 65 -10.61 -0.60 -8.78
CA ASP A 65 -11.60 0.30 -8.13
C ASP A 65 -11.05 1.72 -8.01
N ALA A 66 -9.80 1.87 -7.57
CA ALA A 66 -9.13 3.16 -7.48
C ALA A 66 -9.06 3.86 -8.85
N PHE A 67 -8.64 3.15 -9.89
CA PHE A 67 -8.55 3.68 -11.24
C PHE A 67 -9.93 4.07 -11.81
N ALA A 68 -10.96 3.23 -11.62
CA ALA A 68 -12.31 3.48 -12.13
C ALA A 68 -12.96 4.73 -11.51
N HIS A 69 -12.54 5.11 -10.30
CA HIS A 69 -13.09 6.25 -9.56
C HIS A 69 -12.16 7.46 -9.50
N ASP A 70 -11.05 7.46 -10.26
CA ASP A 70 -10.02 8.52 -10.24
C ASP A 70 -9.48 8.81 -8.83
N ARG A 71 -9.21 7.73 -8.07
CA ARG A 71 -8.70 7.76 -6.70
C ARG A 71 -7.38 7.02 -6.60
N THR A 72 -6.64 7.29 -5.53
CA THR A 72 -5.45 6.51 -5.18
C THR A 72 -5.84 5.18 -4.52
N ALA A 73 -4.97 4.17 -4.67
CA ALA A 73 -5.15 2.89 -3.99
C ALA A 73 -5.16 3.03 -2.46
N LEU A 74 -4.45 4.04 -1.91
CA LEU A 74 -4.46 4.37 -0.50
C LEU A 74 -5.84 4.86 -0.04
N GLU A 75 -6.46 5.78 -0.77
CA GLU A 75 -7.80 6.28 -0.44
C GLU A 75 -8.85 5.17 -0.46
N VAL A 76 -8.79 4.26 -1.44
CA VAL A 76 -9.67 3.09 -1.48
C VAL A 76 -9.34 2.12 -0.34
N ALA A 77 -8.06 1.90 -0.02
CA ALA A 77 -7.65 1.05 1.10
C ALA A 77 -8.19 1.58 2.44
N LEU A 78 -8.14 2.90 2.65
CA LEU A 78 -8.72 3.54 3.83
C LEU A 78 -10.23 3.34 3.90
N ASP A 79 -10.95 3.38 2.77
CA ASP A 79 -12.39 3.06 2.74
C ASP A 79 -12.67 1.60 3.08
N VAL A 80 -11.86 0.67 2.57
CA VAL A 80 -11.98 -0.77 2.88
C VAL A 80 -11.80 -1.02 4.38
N ILE A 81 -10.76 -0.41 4.97
CA ILE A 81 -10.45 -0.53 6.40
C ILE A 81 -11.52 0.13 7.26
N SER A 82 -11.98 1.33 6.88
CA SER A 82 -12.93 2.11 7.67
C SER A 82 -14.37 1.60 7.57
N ARG A 83 -14.77 0.97 6.47
CA ARG A 83 -16.17 0.57 6.23
C ARG A 83 -16.43 -0.93 6.21
N GLY A 84 -15.40 -1.79 6.18
CA GLY A 84 -15.63 -3.21 5.92
C GLY A 84 -16.45 -3.42 4.64
N ARG A 85 -16.18 -2.61 3.59
CA ARG A 85 -16.89 -2.73 2.30
C ARG A 85 -16.71 -4.15 1.78
N ARG A 86 -17.81 -4.88 1.63
CA ARG A 86 -17.85 -6.14 0.86
C ARG A 86 -17.60 -5.79 -0.60
N PHE A 87 -16.60 -6.42 -1.18
CA PHE A 87 -16.47 -6.47 -2.63
C PHE A 87 -17.50 -7.47 -3.14
N ASP A 88 -18.32 -7.07 -4.10
CA ASP A 88 -19.22 -8.00 -4.79
C ASP A 88 -18.55 -8.46 -6.09
N ALA A 89 -18.71 -9.74 -6.42
CA ALA A 89 -18.41 -10.27 -7.75
C ALA A 89 -19.53 -9.86 -8.73
N PRO A 90 -19.24 -9.68 -10.03
CA PRO A 90 -20.24 -9.36 -11.03
C PRO A 90 -21.35 -10.41 -11.16
#